data_AF-A0A251WLR2-F1
#
_entry.id   AF-A0A251WLR2-F1
#
_cell.length_a   1.000
_cell.length_b   1.000
_cell.length_c   1.000
_cell.angle_alpha   90.00
_cell.angle_beta   90.00
_cell.angle_gamma   90.00
#
_symmetry.space_group_name_H-M   'P 1'
#
loop_
_entity.id
_entity.type
_entity.pdbx_description
1 polymer ?
#
loop_
_entity_poly.entity_id
_entity_poly.type
_entity_poly.pdbx_seq_one_letter_code
_entity_poly.pdbx_strand_id
1 'polypeptide(L)'
;KFWQELQAYEEERKVPYITSVERIGYDRGKVEGRQEGRLEGQIEEAQRSLERERSLILRLLSRKVGSIDDLILDRINALSIEHLESLGEALLDFESIDDLTNWLNNQD
;
A
#
# COMPACT_ATOMS: atom_id res chain seq x y z
N LYS A 1 -22.65 14.32 33.96
CA LYS A 1 -22.23 14.28 35.37
C LYS A 1 -20.73 14.49 35.51
N PHE A 2 -19.88 13.53 35.14
CA PHE A 2 -18.42 13.62 35.31
C PHE A 2 -17.76 14.86 34.67
N TRP A 3 -18.05 15.16 33.40
CA TRP A 3 -17.45 16.29 32.69
C TRP A 3 -17.88 17.68 33.20
N GLN A 4 -19.04 17.75 33.86
CA GLN A 4 -19.55 19.00 34.45
C GLN A 4 -18.88 19.32 35.79
N GLU A 5 -18.50 18.30 36.56
CA GLU A 5 -17.72 18.45 37.80
C GLU A 5 -16.28 18.85 37.51
N LEU A 6 -15.69 18.30 36.45
CA LEU A 6 -14.30 18.57 36.05
C LEU A 6 -14.09 20.04 35.64
N GLN A 7 -15.06 20.60 34.93
CA GLN A 7 -15.02 21.97 34.45
C GLN A 7 -15.22 22.98 35.59
N ALA A 8 -16.12 22.71 36.53
CA ALA A 8 -16.35 23.56 37.70
C ALA A 8 -15.11 23.66 38.61
N TYR A 9 -14.34 22.57 38.72
CA TYR A 9 -13.10 22.53 39.50
C TYR A 9 -11.94 23.28 38.83
N GLU A 10 -11.82 23.21 37.49
CA GLU A 10 -10.79 23.96 36.75
C GLU A 10 -11.04 25.48 36.76
N GLU A 11 -12.31 25.91 36.72
CA GLU A 11 -12.74 27.32 36.84
C GLU A 11 -12.44 27.93 38.23
N GLU A 12 -12.59 27.13 39.31
CA GLU A 12 -12.36 27.59 40.67
C GLU A 12 -10.86 27.84 40.97
N ARG A 13 -9.96 27.12 40.30
CA ARG A 13 -8.51 27.15 40.60
C ARG A 13 -7.65 27.97 39.64
N LYS A 14 -8.23 28.58 38.60
CA LYS A 14 -7.52 29.44 37.60
C LYS A 14 -6.16 28.88 37.18
N VAL A 15 -6.12 27.61 36.79
CA VAL A 15 -4.85 26.99 36.36
C VAL A 15 -4.49 27.49 34.96
N PRO A 16 -3.30 28.08 34.76
CA PRO A 16 -2.86 28.52 33.44
C PRO A 16 -2.24 27.32 32.71
N TYR A 17 -2.61 27.16 31.44
CA TYR A 17 -2.07 26.22 30.45
C TYR A 17 -2.74 24.82 30.40
N ILE A 18 -3.63 24.71 29.40
CA ILE A 18 -4.25 23.49 28.84
C ILE A 18 -5.21 22.79 29.82
N THR A 19 -6.50 23.03 29.62
CA THR A 19 -7.59 22.32 30.30
C THR A 19 -7.50 20.82 30.03
N SER A 20 -8.00 19.99 30.94
CA SER A 20 -7.89 18.52 30.81
C SER A 20 -8.43 18.01 29.46
N VAL A 21 -9.46 18.68 28.92
CA VAL A 21 -10.05 18.35 27.61
C VAL A 21 -9.09 18.67 26.45
N GLU A 22 -8.41 19.81 26.49
CA GLU A 22 -7.41 20.18 25.47
C GLU A 22 -6.22 19.22 25.48
N ARG A 23 -5.78 18.75 26.65
CA ARG A 23 -4.72 17.74 26.77
C ARG A 23 -5.17 16.40 26.18
N ILE A 24 -6.35 15.94 26.55
CA ILE A 24 -6.92 14.69 26.04
C ILE A 24 -7.08 14.75 24.51
N GLY A 25 -7.59 15.86 23.99
CA GLY A 25 -7.74 16.08 22.55
C GLY A 25 -6.40 16.11 21.81
N TYR A 26 -5.40 16.79 22.37
CA TYR A 26 -4.05 16.85 21.80
C TYR A 26 -3.36 15.47 21.78
N ASP A 27 -3.38 14.76 22.90
CA ASP A 27 -2.77 13.43 23.02
C ASP A 27 -3.49 12.44 22.10
N ARG A 28 -4.83 12.50 22.04
CA ARG A 28 -5.64 11.67 21.16
C ARG A 28 -5.33 11.96 19.68
N GLY A 29 -5.32 13.22 19.26
CA GLY A 29 -5.00 13.60 17.88
C GLY A 29 -3.59 13.18 17.47
N LYS A 30 -2.60 13.23 18.38
CA LYS A 30 -1.25 12.71 18.13
C LYS A 30 -1.17 11.20 18.01
N VAL A 31 -2.04 10.46 18.70
CA VAL A 31 -2.11 9.01 18.60
C VAL A 31 -2.83 8.61 17.32
N GLU A 32 -4.00 9.18 17.05
CA GLU A 32 -4.80 8.93 15.85
C GLU A 32 -4.02 9.29 14.58
N GLY A 33 -3.43 10.50 14.50
CA GLY A 33 -2.65 10.90 13.33
C GLY A 33 -1.38 10.06 13.11
N ARG A 34 -0.76 9.53 14.18
CA ARG A 34 0.36 8.58 14.03
C ARG A 34 -0.10 7.21 13.54
N GLN A 35 -1.29 6.77 13.97
CA GLN A 35 -1.84 5.50 13.55
C GLN A 35 -2.30 5.56 12.08
N GLU A 36 -3.01 6.61 11.70
CA GLU A 36 -3.43 6.86 10.31
C GLU A 36 -2.22 6.99 9.39
N GLY A 37 -1.25 7.85 9.71
CA GLY A 37 -0.06 8.03 8.88
C GLY A 37 0.79 6.76 8.76
N ARG A 38 0.78 5.88 9.77
CA ARG A 38 1.43 4.56 9.67
C ARG A 38 0.69 3.64 8.70
N LEU A 39 -0.64 3.59 8.79
CA LEU A 39 -1.46 2.74 7.91
C LEU A 39 -1.36 3.22 6.45
N GLU A 40 -1.48 4.53 6.21
CA GLU A 40 -1.30 5.12 4.88
C GLU A 40 0.09 4.82 4.32
N GLY A 41 1.14 5.02 5.13
CA GLY A 41 2.52 4.73 4.71
C GLY A 41 2.73 3.25 4.35
N GLN A 42 2.12 2.32 5.09
CA GLN A 42 2.20 0.89 4.78
C GLN A 42 1.49 0.53 3.48
N ILE A 43 0.31 1.12 3.22
CA ILE A 43 -0.42 0.91 1.97
C ILE A 43 0.36 1.48 0.78
N GLU A 44 0.89 2.70 0.93
CA GLU A 44 1.68 3.34 -0.13
C GLU A 44 2.97 2.57 -0.41
N GLU A 45 3.67 2.09 0.61
CA GLU A 45 4.86 1.26 0.47
C GLU A 45 4.55 -0.04 -0.27
N ALA A 46 3.46 -0.73 0.11
CA ALA A 46 3.04 -1.97 -0.53
C ALA A 46 2.71 -1.75 -2.03
N GLN A 47 1.98 -0.68 -2.35
CA GLN A 47 1.67 -0.31 -3.73
C GLN A 47 2.93 0.00 -4.54
N ARG A 48 3.83 0.82 -3.99
CA ARG A 48 5.12 1.14 -4.64
C ARG A 48 5.99 -0.09 -4.82
N SER A 49 5.95 -1.06 -3.90
CA SER A 49 6.70 -2.31 -4.03
C SER A 49 6.17 -3.13 -5.20
N LEU A 50 4.85 -3.32 -5.28
CA LEU A 50 4.20 -4.05 -6.37
C LEU A 50 4.46 -3.40 -7.74
N GLU A 51 4.37 -2.07 -7.83
CA GLU A 51 4.68 -1.35 -9.07
C GLU A 51 6.13 -1.54 -9.53
N ARG A 52 7.08 -1.55 -8.59
CA ARG A 52 8.51 -1.78 -8.90
C ARG A 52 8.75 -3.19 -9.43
N GLU A 53 8.16 -4.18 -8.77
CA GLU A 53 8.26 -5.57 -9.18
C GLU A 53 7.67 -5.78 -10.57
N ARG A 54 6.46 -5.26 -10.80
CA ARG A 54 5.80 -5.34 -12.12
C ARG A 54 6.62 -4.65 -13.20
N SER A 55 7.14 -3.46 -12.92
CA SER A 55 8.01 -2.73 -13.86
C SER A 55 9.27 -3.53 -14.19
N LEU A 56 9.87 -4.22 -13.21
CA LEU A 56 11.01 -5.08 -13.44
C LEU A 56 10.66 -6.25 -14.35
N ILE A 57 9.57 -6.95 -14.07
CA ILE A 57 9.11 -8.10 -14.88
C ILE A 57 8.80 -7.68 -16.31
N LEU A 58 8.08 -6.59 -16.53
CA LEU A 58 7.78 -6.07 -17.86
C LEU A 58 9.06 -5.73 -18.65
N ARG A 59 10.06 -5.15 -17.98
CA ARG A 59 11.37 -4.86 -18.59
C ARG A 59 12.16 -6.13 -18.92
N LEU A 60 12.02 -7.19 -18.12
CA LEU A 60 12.67 -8.47 -18.38
C LEU A 60 11.98 -9.22 -19.51
N LEU A 61 10.64 -9.25 -19.52
CA LEU A 61 9.86 -9.86 -20.60
C LEU A 61 10.17 -9.18 -21.93
N SER A 62 10.14 -7.85 -21.98
CA SER A 62 10.44 -7.13 -23.24
C SER A 62 11.86 -7.40 -23.77
N ARG A 63 12.82 -7.68 -22.87
CA ARG A 63 14.18 -8.10 -23.27
C ARG A 63 14.26 -9.54 -23.75
N LYS A 64 13.42 -10.42 -23.21
CA LYS A 64 13.48 -11.86 -23.42
C LYS A 64 12.65 -12.32 -24.61
N VAL A 65 11.42 -11.84 -24.71
CA VAL A 65 10.46 -12.24 -25.75
C VAL A 65 10.19 -11.15 -26.79
N GLY A 66 10.79 -9.96 -26.63
CA GLY A 66 10.69 -8.86 -27.58
C GLY A 66 9.50 -7.95 -27.32
N SER A 67 8.91 -7.38 -28.39
CA SER A 67 7.79 -6.44 -28.25
C SER A 67 6.56 -7.15 -27.69
N ILE A 68 5.99 -6.58 -26.63
CA ILE A 68 4.76 -7.05 -26.00
C ILE A 68 3.64 -6.09 -26.42
N ASP A 69 2.49 -6.62 -26.84
CA ASP A 69 1.34 -5.81 -27.20
C ASP A 69 0.58 -5.29 -25.96
N ASP A 70 -0.26 -4.27 -26.16
CA ASP A 70 -1.01 -3.62 -25.09
C ASP A 70 -1.97 -4.59 -24.38
N LEU A 71 -2.51 -5.59 -25.09
CA LEU A 71 -3.44 -6.57 -24.52
C LEU A 71 -2.74 -7.48 -23.50
N ILE A 72 -1.54 -7.95 -23.81
CA ILE A 72 -0.72 -8.75 -22.91
C ILE A 72 -0.24 -7.89 -21.73
N LEU A 73 0.12 -6.62 -21.97
CA LEU A 73 0.49 -5.69 -20.91
C LEU A 73 -0.65 -5.50 -19.91
N ASP A 74 -1.89 -5.30 -20.39
CA ASP A 74 -3.07 -5.16 -19.53
C ASP A 74 -3.33 -6.41 -18.70
N ARG A 75 -3.15 -7.61 -19.27
CA ARG A 75 -3.25 -8.87 -18.53
C ARG A 75 -2.20 -8.97 -17.43
N ILE A 76 -0.95 -8.61 -17.71
CA ILE A 76 0.13 -8.61 -16.70
C ILE A 76 -0.13 -7.56 -15.60
N ASN A 77 -0.68 -6.39 -15.97
CA ASN A 77 -1.07 -5.36 -15.02
C ASN A 77 -2.20 -5.80 -14.08
N ALA A 78 -3.07 -6.69 -14.54
CA ALA A 78 -4.17 -7.26 -13.75
C ALA A 78 -3.76 -8.45 -12.87
N LEU A 79 -2.53 -8.98 -12.98
CA LEU A 79 -2.07 -10.10 -12.16
C LEU A 79 -2.00 -9.73 -10.67
N SER A 80 -2.37 -10.70 -9.83
CA SER A 80 -2.10 -10.68 -8.39
C SER A 80 -0.60 -10.73 -8.13
N ILE A 81 -0.18 -10.38 -6.91
CA ILE A 81 1.22 -10.45 -6.53
C ILE A 81 1.77 -11.88 -6.64
N GLU A 82 0.99 -12.89 -6.23
CA GLU A 82 1.41 -14.30 -6.30
C GLU A 82 1.65 -14.76 -7.76
N HIS A 83 0.76 -14.37 -8.68
CA HIS A 83 0.96 -14.67 -10.10
C HIS A 83 2.12 -13.88 -10.69
N LEU A 84 2.35 -12.65 -10.21
CA LEU A 84 3.47 -11.83 -10.67
C LEU A 84 4.82 -12.41 -10.23
N GLU A 85 4.93 -12.89 -8.98
CA GLU A 85 6.10 -13.60 -8.47
C GLU A 85 6.35 -14.89 -9.28
N SER A 86 5.29 -15.68 -9.51
CA SER A 86 5.37 -16.90 -10.33
C SER A 86 5.78 -16.62 -11.79
N LEU A 87 5.30 -15.52 -12.38
CA LEU A 87 5.72 -15.05 -13.70
C LEU A 87 7.22 -14.72 -13.71
N GLY A 88 7.73 -14.12 -12.63
CA GLY A 88 9.15 -13.81 -12.47
C GLY A 88 10.06 -15.05 -12.54
N GLU A 89 9.61 -16.17 -11.96
CA GLU A 89 10.30 -17.46 -12.05
C GLU A 89 10.17 -18.08 -13.44
N ALA A 90 8.94 -18.21 -13.95
CA ALA A 90 8.65 -18.82 -15.26
C ALA A 90 9.33 -18.08 -16.42
N LEU A 91 9.50 -16.76 -16.29
CA LEU A 91 10.23 -15.93 -17.25
C LEU A 91 11.63 -16.46 -17.54
N LEU A 92 12.28 -17.12 -16.59
CA LEU A 92 13.63 -17.68 -16.78
C LEU A 92 13.65 -18.82 -17.81
N ASP A 93 12.52 -19.46 -18.08
CA ASP A 93 12.40 -20.56 -19.03
C ASP A 93 11.79 -20.15 -20.39
N PHE A 94 11.31 -18.90 -20.53
CA PHE A 94 10.69 -18.46 -21.79
C PHE A 94 11.71 -18.35 -22.93
N GLU A 95 11.36 -18.82 -24.12
CA GLU A 95 12.15 -18.66 -25.34
C GLU A 95 11.47 -17.71 -26.34
N SER A 96 10.15 -17.52 -26.21
CA SER A 96 9.33 -16.79 -27.17
C SER A 96 8.11 -16.11 -26.53
N ILE A 97 7.44 -15.26 -27.30
CA ILE A 97 6.17 -14.63 -26.90
C ILE A 97 5.04 -15.66 -26.73
N ASP A 98 5.14 -16.81 -27.40
CA ASP A 98 4.16 -17.89 -27.28
C ASP A 98 4.21 -18.53 -25.90
N ASP A 99 5.39 -18.64 -25.28
CA ASP A 99 5.55 -19.16 -23.90
C ASP A 99 4.84 -18.25 -22.89
N LEU A 100 5.02 -16.93 -23.02
CA LEU A 100 4.31 -15.94 -22.20
C LEU A 100 2.79 -16.03 -22.38
N THR A 101 2.35 -16.15 -23.63
CA THR A 101 0.91 -16.23 -23.96
C THR A 101 0.29 -17.50 -23.39
N ASN A 102 0.98 -18.64 -23.54
CA ASN A 102 0.55 -19.92 -22.98
C ASN A 102 0.52 -19.88 -21.45
N TRP A 103 1.55 -19.31 -20.83
CA TRP A 103 1.59 -19.15 -19.38
C TRP A 103 0.40 -18.33 -18.88
N LEU A 104 0.14 -17.18 -19.49
CA LEU A 104 -0.98 -16.30 -19.13
C LEU A 104 -2.36 -16.98 -19.31
N ASN A 105 -2.51 -17.83 -20.32
CA ASN A 105 -3.74 -18.58 -20.57
C ASN A 105 -3.97 -19.71 -19.57
N ASN A 106 -2.92 -20.13 -18.83
CA ASN A 106 -3.01 -21.13 -17.79
C ASN A 106 -3.18 -20.54 -16.37
N GLN A 107 -3.30 -19.21 -16.24
CA GLN A 107 -3.49 -18.51 -14.96
C GLN A 107 -4.97 -18.30 -14.59
N ASP A 108 -5.87 -19.23 -14.96
CA ASP A 108 -7.29 -19.18 -14.57
C ASP A 108 -7.48 -19.12 -13.03
#